data_AF-A0A954K8A7-F1
#
_entry.id   AF-A0A954K8A7-F1
#
_cell.length_a   1.000
_cell.length_b   1.000
_cell.length_c   1.000
_cell.angle_alpha   90.00
_cell.angle_beta   90.00
_cell.angle_gamma   90.00
#
_symmetry.space_group_name_H-M   'P 1'
#
loop_
_entity.id
_entity.type
_entity.pdbx_description
1 polymer ?
#
loop_
_entity_poly.entity_id
_entity_poly.type
_entity_poly.pdbx_seq_one_letter_code
_entity_poly.pdbx_strand_id
1 'polypeptide(L)'
;YLHQTIGSLQNGDLYRIVDLTRDFLLDPDSRLKETEKLRVHFHVPVNAQSLGPLGTTHRELRQALATVKELDYAPHLEVETYTWEVLPGDQKPTLVEGLTRELQAAQNLLNTL
;
A
#
# COMPACT_ATOMS: atom_id res chain seq x y z
N TYR A 1 -1.83 7.44 -5.53
CA TYR A 1 -0.88 6.98 -6.57
C TYR A 1 -1.00 5.47 -6.68
N LEU A 2 -1.34 4.96 -7.86
CA LEU A 2 -1.57 3.54 -8.13
C LEU A 2 -0.58 3.09 -9.22
N HIS A 3 0.41 2.27 -8.87
CA HIS A 3 1.54 1.93 -9.72
C HIS A 3 1.75 0.42 -9.79
N GLN A 4 2.67 -0.03 -10.67
CA GLN A 4 3.08 -1.43 -10.85
C GLN A 4 1.89 -2.38 -10.93
N THR A 5 0.91 -2.01 -11.74
CA THR A 5 -0.35 -2.74 -11.83
C THR A 5 -0.22 -3.95 -12.74
N ILE A 6 -0.71 -5.08 -12.27
CA ILE A 6 -0.76 -6.33 -13.04
C ILE A 6 -2.21 -6.80 -13.12
N GLY A 7 -2.69 -6.94 -14.35
CA GLY A 7 -3.97 -7.53 -14.71
C GLY A 7 -3.83 -8.99 -15.14
N SER A 8 -4.80 -9.81 -14.76
CA SER A 8 -5.01 -11.14 -15.35
C SER A 8 -6.07 -11.05 -16.43
N LEU A 9 -5.72 -11.39 -17.67
CA LEU A 9 -6.66 -11.48 -18.79
C LEU A 9 -7.40 -12.82 -18.78
N GLN A 10 -8.56 -12.87 -19.43
CA GLN A 10 -9.38 -14.09 -19.54
C GLN A 10 -8.65 -15.27 -20.18
N ASN A 11 -7.71 -14.99 -21.08
CA ASN A 11 -6.90 -16.01 -21.76
C ASN A 11 -5.71 -16.52 -20.93
N GLY A 12 -5.54 -16.03 -19.69
CA GLY A 12 -4.44 -16.37 -18.79
C GLY A 12 -3.18 -15.51 -18.95
N ASP A 13 -3.13 -14.60 -19.93
CA ASP A 13 -2.00 -13.69 -20.09
C ASP A 13 -2.00 -12.59 -19.02
N LEU A 14 -0.80 -12.07 -18.73
CA LEU A 14 -0.62 -10.94 -17.83
C LEU A 14 -0.55 -9.63 -18.60
N TYR A 15 -1.38 -8.68 -18.18
CA TYR A 15 -1.33 -7.30 -18.64
C TYR A 15 -0.60 -6.44 -17.60
N ARG A 16 0.44 -5.71 -18.03
CA ARG A 16 1.25 -4.87 -17.13
C ARG A 16 1.02 -3.42 -17.46
N ILE A 17 0.69 -2.65 -16.43
CA ILE A 17 0.40 -1.22 -16.52
C ILE A 17 1.32 -0.54 -15.52
N VAL A 18 2.09 0.43 -16.01
CA VAL A 18 3.03 1.18 -15.17
C VAL A 18 2.24 1.95 -14.11
N ASP A 19 1.38 2.87 -14.54
CA ASP A 19 0.53 3.69 -13.67
C ASP A 19 -0.95 3.56 -14.05
N LEU A 20 -1.82 3.34 -13.06
CA LEU A 20 -3.27 3.50 -13.23
C LEU A 20 -3.63 4.98 -13.04
N THR A 21 -3.43 5.78 -14.07
CA THR A 21 -3.78 7.20 -14.06
C THR A 21 -5.29 7.38 -14.19
N ARG A 22 -5.79 8.55 -13.76
CA ARG A 22 -7.21 8.90 -13.92
C ARG A 22 -7.63 8.87 -15.39
N ASP A 23 -6.82 9.45 -16.28
CA ASP A 23 -7.14 9.53 -17.71
C ASP A 23 -7.20 8.14 -18.36
N PHE A 24 -6.27 7.24 -17.99
CA PHE A 24 -6.30 5.85 -18.44
C PHE A 24 -7.55 5.10 -17.94
N LEU A 25 -8.00 5.38 -16.71
CA LEU A 25 -9.22 4.78 -16.18
C LEU A 25 -10.50 5.36 -16.81
N LEU A 26 -10.47 6.60 -17.31
CA LEU A 26 -11.59 7.24 -18.00
C LEU A 26 -11.71 6.77 -19.46
N ASP A 27 -10.59 6.47 -20.12
CA ASP A 27 -10.56 5.90 -21.48
C ASP A 27 -9.62 4.69 -21.56
N PRO A 28 -10.05 3.52 -21.05
CA PRO A 28 -9.19 2.35 -20.98
C PRO A 28 -9.09 1.62 -22.32
N ASP A 29 -7.91 1.05 -22.58
CA ASP A 29 -7.69 0.19 -23.75
C ASP A 29 -8.52 -1.11 -23.69
N SER A 30 -8.54 -1.84 -24.80
CA SER A 30 -9.28 -3.12 -24.87
C SER A 30 -8.76 -4.16 -23.88
N ARG A 31 -7.45 -4.14 -23.57
CA ARG A 31 -6.82 -5.12 -22.68
C ARG A 31 -7.28 -4.95 -21.24
N LEU A 32 -7.43 -3.70 -20.76
CA LEU A 32 -8.00 -3.46 -19.45
C LEU A 32 -9.45 -3.94 -19.38
N LYS A 33 -10.23 -3.76 -20.45
CA LYS A 33 -11.63 -4.25 -20.53
C LYS A 33 -11.73 -5.77 -20.49
N GLU A 34 -10.71 -6.48 -20.97
CA GLU A 34 -10.58 -7.94 -20.93
C GLU A 34 -9.92 -8.47 -19.63
N THR A 35 -9.53 -7.57 -18.72
CA THR A 35 -8.89 -7.94 -17.46
C THR A 35 -9.93 -8.34 -16.41
N GLU A 36 -9.85 -9.56 -15.89
CA GLU A 36 -10.76 -10.06 -14.85
C GLU A 36 -10.39 -9.55 -13.46
N LYS A 37 -9.10 -9.39 -13.21
CA LYS A 37 -8.57 -9.00 -11.90
C LYS A 37 -7.33 -8.13 -12.04
N LEU A 38 -7.31 -7.04 -11.29
CA LEU A 38 -6.14 -6.19 -11.12
C LEU A 38 -5.50 -6.42 -9.74
N ARG A 39 -4.17 -6.41 -9.70
CA ARG A 39 -3.35 -6.26 -8.50
C ARG A 39 -2.58 -4.96 -8.67
N VAL A 40 -2.74 -4.06 -7.71
CA VAL A 40 -2.24 -2.69 -7.80
C VAL A 40 -1.34 -2.42 -6.62
N HIS A 41 -0.14 -1.89 -6.86
CA HIS A 41 0.74 -1.43 -5.80
C HIS A 41 0.39 0.01 -5.43
N PHE A 42 0.20 0.26 -4.14
CA PHE A 42 0.06 1.60 -3.59
C PHE A 42 0.51 1.62 -2.12
N HIS A 43 0.94 2.78 -1.64
CA HIS A 43 1.41 2.96 -0.27
C HIS A 43 0.29 3.60 0.58
N VAL A 44 0.22 3.19 1.83
CA VAL A 44 -0.72 3.68 2.84
C VAL A 44 -0.01 3.89 4.17
N PRO A 45 -0.57 4.66 5.11
CA PRO A 45 -0.05 4.76 6.47
C PRO A 45 0.12 3.38 7.11
N VAL A 46 1.17 3.19 7.92
CA VAL A 46 1.57 1.87 8.44
C VAL A 46 0.49 1.16 9.26
N ASN A 47 -0.37 1.92 9.94
CA ASN A 47 -1.50 1.41 10.73
C ASN A 47 -2.84 1.44 10.00
N ALA A 48 -2.89 1.85 8.74
CA ALA A 48 -4.13 1.87 7.97
C ALA A 48 -4.57 0.43 7.70
N GLN A 49 -5.77 0.06 8.14
CA GLN A 49 -6.36 -1.26 7.87
C GLN A 49 -7.15 -1.29 6.55
N SER A 50 -7.63 -0.12 6.13
CA SER A 50 -8.39 0.08 4.91
C SER A 50 -8.19 1.49 4.36
N LEU A 51 -8.34 1.64 3.04
CA LEU A 51 -8.45 2.93 2.37
C LEU A 51 -9.72 2.93 1.51
N GLY A 52 -10.79 3.53 2.03
CA GLY A 52 -12.11 3.39 1.42
C GLY A 52 -12.50 1.91 1.30
N PRO A 53 -12.84 1.40 0.10
CA PRO A 53 -13.18 -0.01 -0.11
C PRO A 53 -11.95 -0.95 -0.18
N LEU A 54 -10.73 -0.41 -0.23
CA LEU A 54 -9.52 -1.21 -0.38
C LEU A 54 -9.04 -1.71 0.99
N GLY A 55 -8.80 -3.01 1.11
CA GLY A 55 -8.02 -3.57 2.22
C GLY A 55 -6.53 -3.26 2.06
N THR A 56 -5.80 -3.25 3.17
CA THR A 56 -4.35 -3.04 3.18
C THR A 56 -3.61 -4.32 3.60
N THR A 57 -2.29 -4.31 3.52
CA THR A 57 -1.42 -5.38 4.00
C THR A 57 -1.13 -5.30 5.51
N HIS A 58 -1.98 -4.60 6.29
CA HIS A 58 -1.75 -4.41 7.73
C HIS A 58 -1.72 -5.73 8.50
N ARG A 59 -2.57 -6.70 8.12
CA ARG A 59 -2.59 -8.03 8.75
C ARG A 59 -1.29 -8.78 8.49
N GLU A 60 -0.84 -8.78 7.24
CA GLU A 60 0.41 -9.40 6.81
C GLU A 60 1.62 -8.71 7.47
N LEU A 61 1.61 -7.39 7.60
CA LEU A 61 2.63 -6.62 8.31
C LEU A 61 2.76 -7.10 9.76
N ARG A 62 1.64 -7.26 10.49
CA ARG A 62 1.67 -7.80 11.86
C ARG A 62 2.28 -9.20 11.92
N GLN A 63 1.95 -10.06 10.96
CA GLN A 63 2.53 -11.41 10.88
C GLN A 63 4.03 -11.35 10.64
N ALA A 64 4.49 -10.52 9.72
CA ALA A 64 5.92 -10.33 9.45
C ALA A 64 6.67 -9.79 10.67
N LEU A 65 6.12 -8.78 11.36
CA LEU A 65 6.72 -8.24 12.58
C LEU A 65 6.75 -9.26 13.73
N ALA A 66 5.74 -10.13 13.86
CA ALA A 66 5.79 -11.24 14.82
C ALA A 66 6.94 -12.20 14.50
N THR A 67 7.16 -12.54 13.23
CA THR A 67 8.31 -13.36 12.82
C THR A 67 9.64 -12.66 13.10
N VAL A 68 9.73 -11.35 12.91
CA VAL A 68 10.94 -10.56 13.24
C VAL A 68 11.27 -10.62 14.74
N LYS A 69 10.28 -10.70 15.62
CA LYS A 69 10.51 -10.82 17.08
C LYS A 69 11.13 -12.15 17.50
N GLU A 70 10.96 -13.20 16.70
CA GLU A 70 11.52 -14.53 16.98
C GLU A 70 12.98 -14.67 16.51
N LEU A 71 13.55 -13.64 15.88
CA LEU A 71 14.95 -13.64 15.48
C LEU A 71 15.87 -13.61 16.71
N ASP A 72 17.01 -14.29 16.61
CA ASP A 72 18.06 -14.30 17.63
C ASP A 72 18.89 -13.00 17.66
N TYR A 73 18.58 -12.06 16.77
CA TYR A 73 19.17 -10.73 16.69
C TYR A 73 18.09 -9.65 16.53
N ALA A 74 18.44 -8.40 16.84
CA ALA A 74 17.56 -7.25 16.69
C ALA A 74 17.88 -6.51 15.38
N PRO A 75 17.12 -6.71 14.28
CA PRO A 75 17.31 -5.95 13.06
C PRO A 75 16.92 -4.48 13.24
N HIS A 76 17.53 -3.61 12.44
CA HIS A 76 16.99 -2.27 12.22
C HIS A 76 15.72 -2.37 11.37
N LEU A 77 14.67 -1.65 11.80
CA LEU A 77 13.44 -1.49 11.05
C LEU A 77 13.33 -0.06 10.54
N GLU A 78 13.13 0.08 9.24
CA GLU A 78 12.91 1.38 8.58
C GLU A 78 11.41 1.60 8.36
N VAL A 79 10.97 2.85 8.57
CA VAL A 79 9.60 3.29 8.26
C VAL A 79 9.67 4.22 7.06
N GLU A 80 9.35 3.69 5.89
CA GLU A 80 9.28 4.45 4.64
C GLU A 80 7.89 5.09 4.49
N THR A 81 7.81 6.43 4.49
CA THR A 81 6.55 7.15 4.36
C THR A 81 6.66 8.39 3.46
N TYR A 82 5.73 8.49 2.52
CA TYR A 82 5.57 9.63 1.60
C TYR A 82 4.11 9.74 1.11
N THR A 83 3.19 9.12 1.82
CA THR A 83 1.86 8.81 1.28
C THR A 83 0.89 9.97 1.38
N TRP A 84 1.06 10.88 2.35
CA TRP A 84 0.03 11.84 2.72
C TRP A 84 -0.38 12.78 1.59
N GLU A 85 0.56 13.13 0.71
CA GLU A 85 0.28 14.03 -0.42
C GLU A 85 -0.62 13.42 -1.50
N VAL A 86 -0.64 12.08 -1.60
CA VAL A 86 -1.34 11.32 -2.64
C VAL A 86 -2.54 10.52 -2.13
N LEU A 87 -2.84 10.61 -0.83
CA LEU A 87 -4.04 10.02 -0.24
C LEU A 87 -5.26 10.89 -0.51
N PRO A 88 -6.46 10.29 -0.65
CA PRO A 88 -7.70 11.04 -0.76
C PRO A 88 -8.02 11.80 0.54
N GLY A 89 -8.56 13.02 0.40
CA GLY A 89 -8.95 13.90 1.51
C GLY A 89 -8.19 15.21 1.53
N ASP A 90 -8.79 16.22 2.15
CA ASP A 90 -8.27 17.60 2.12
C ASP A 90 -7.34 17.93 3.30
N GLN A 91 -7.33 17.10 4.34
CA GLN A 91 -6.51 17.31 5.52
C GLN A 91 -5.22 16.49 5.46
N LYS A 92 -4.14 17.16 5.07
CA LYS A 92 -2.79 16.61 5.09
C LYS A 92 -2.09 17.05 6.38
N PRO A 93 -1.44 16.14 7.12
CA PRO A 93 -0.60 16.54 8.24
C PRO A 93 0.58 17.36 7.73
N THR A 94 1.17 18.18 8.60
CA THR A 94 2.50 18.72 8.32
C THR A 94 3.52 17.58 8.26
N LEU A 95 4.67 17.81 7.62
CA LEU A 95 5.73 16.81 7.49
C LEU A 95 6.12 16.19 8.86
N VAL A 96 6.32 17.03 9.87
CA VAL A 96 6.72 16.58 11.22
C VAL A 96 5.62 15.75 11.87
N GLU A 97 4.36 16.18 11.77
CA GLU A 97 3.22 15.43 12.33
C GLU A 97 3.05 14.08 11.63
N GLY A 98 3.18 14.05 10.30
CA GLY A 98 3.10 12.83 9.51
C GLY A 98 4.18 11.82 9.94
N LEU A 99 5.44 12.24 9.95
CA LEU A 99 6.57 11.40 10.36
C LEU A 99 6.38 10.88 11.78
N THR A 100 5.98 11.75 12.70
CA THR A 100 5.74 11.38 14.11
C THR A 100 4.64 10.32 14.22
N ARG A 101 3.54 10.47 13.46
CA ARG A 101 2.42 9.50 13.48
C ARG A 101 2.85 8.13 12.97
N GLU A 102 3.62 8.05 11.88
CA GLU A 102 4.08 6.77 11.33
C GLU A 102 5.04 6.06 12.28
N LEU A 103 5.99 6.80 12.88
CA LEU A 103 6.91 6.23 13.87
C LEU A 103 6.17 5.75 15.12
N GLN A 104 5.22 6.53 15.64
CA GLN A 104 4.42 6.11 16.79
C GLN A 104 3.56 4.89 16.46
N ALA A 105 2.99 4.84 15.25
CA ALA A 105 2.22 3.70 14.79
C ALA A 105 3.07 2.43 14.68
N ALA A 106 4.27 2.52 14.10
CA ALA A 106 5.22 1.41 14.03
C ALA A 106 5.64 0.93 15.44
N GLN A 107 5.95 1.86 16.35
CA GLN A 107 6.26 1.55 17.75
C GLN A 107 5.10 0.84 18.46
N ASN A 108 3.87 1.31 18.26
CA ASN A 108 2.67 0.70 18.84
C ASN A 108 2.45 -0.72 18.28
N LEU A 109 2.65 -0.94 16.98
CA LEU A 109 2.57 -2.28 16.39
C LEU A 109 3.59 -3.22 17.03
N LEU A 110 4.84 -2.78 17.17
CA LEU A 110 5.89 -3.57 17.83
C LEU A 110 5.55 -3.87 19.30
N ASN A 111 4.95 -2.93 20.04
CA ASN A 111 4.59 -3.13 21.45
C ASN A 111 3.35 -4.01 21.67
N THR A 112 2.50 -4.18 20.66
CA THR A 112 1.22 -4.91 20.75
C THR A 112 1.24 -6.29 20.08
N LEU A 113 2.38 -6.68 19.54
CA LEU A 113 2.67 -8.04 19.08
C LEU A 113 3.20 -8.89 20.23
#